data_AF-A0A0L8LIP4-F1
#
_entry.id   AF-A0A0L8LIP4-F1
#
_cell.length_a   1.000
_cell.length_b   1.000
_cell.length_c   1.000
_cell.angle_alpha   90.00
_cell.angle_beta   90.00
_cell.angle_gamma   90.00
#
_symmetry.space_group_name_H-M   'P 1'
#
loop_
_entity.id
_entity.type
_entity.pdbx_description
1 polymer ?
#
loop_
_entity_poly.entity_id
_entity_poly.type
_entity_poly.pdbx_seq_one_letter_code
_entity_poly.pdbx_strand_id
1 'polypeptide(L)'
;KSTINTMVDQLSAFADEVTRVAREVGTEGNLGGRAQVRGVSGVWKDLTDNVNFMADNLTSQVRNIALVSTAVAQGDLGKKITVEAKGEILELKSTINTMVDQLSAFADEVTRVAREVG
;
A
#
# COMPACT_ATOMS: atom_id res chain seq x y z
N LYS A 1 8.85 38.52 -19.94
CA LYS A 1 8.87 38.31 -18.47
C LYS A 1 7.81 37.31 -17.96
N SER A 2 6.91 36.74 -18.77
CA SER A 2 5.82 35.88 -18.26
C SER A 2 6.17 34.39 -18.10
N THR A 3 7.00 33.81 -18.96
CA THR A 3 7.26 32.36 -18.96
C THR A 3 7.99 31.86 -17.72
N ILE A 4 8.90 32.66 -17.16
CA ILE A 4 9.61 32.30 -15.91
C ILE A 4 8.64 32.28 -14.73
N ASN A 5 7.71 33.23 -14.66
CA ASN A 5 6.69 33.24 -13.60
C ASN A 5 5.81 31.99 -13.68
N THR A 6 5.38 31.58 -14.88
CA THR A 6 4.59 30.35 -15.05
C THR A 6 5.34 29.09 -14.61
N MET A 7 6.64 28.97 -14.90
CA MET A 7 7.44 27.82 -14.45
C MET A 7 7.63 27.80 -12.93
N VAL A 8 7.81 28.97 -12.31
CA VAL A 8 7.91 29.10 -10.85
C VAL A 8 6.59 28.73 -10.18
N ASP A 9 5.46 29.20 -10.71
CA ASP A 9 4.13 28.88 -10.17
C ASP A 9 3.83 27.38 -10.27
N GLN A 10 4.20 26.73 -11.39
CA GLN A 10 4.07 25.28 -11.57
C GLN A 10 4.96 24.50 -10.60
N LEU A 11 6.18 24.97 -10.34
CA LEU A 11 7.09 24.35 -9.37
C LEU A 11 6.53 24.43 -7.95
N SER A 12 6.04 25.61 -7.55
CA SER A 12 5.43 25.80 -6.23
C SER A 12 4.21 24.90 -6.06
N ALA A 13 3.30 24.86 -7.04
CA ALA A 13 2.12 24.00 -6.99
C ALA A 13 2.48 22.50 -6.92
N PHE A 14 3.51 22.07 -7.65
CA PHE A 14 4.01 20.69 -7.57
C PHE A 14 4.61 20.37 -6.20
N ALA A 15 5.44 21.25 -5.66
CA ALA A 15 6.08 21.06 -4.36
C ALA A 15 5.04 20.95 -3.24
N ASP A 16 4.01 21.78 -3.28
CA ASP A 16 2.91 21.75 -2.31
C ASP A 16 2.15 20.43 -2.36
N GLU A 17 1.80 19.96 -3.57
CA GLU A 17 1.05 18.70 -3.74
C GLU A 17 1.86 17.46 -3.36
N VAL A 18 3.15 17.40 -3.73
CA VAL A 18 4.01 16.29 -3.33
C VAL A 18 4.20 16.28 -1.81
N THR A 19 4.38 17.45 -1.19
CA THR A 19 4.48 17.56 0.27
C THR A 19 3.21 17.07 0.95
N ARG A 20 2.04 17.42 0.42
CA ARG A 20 0.75 16.96 0.93
C ARG A 20 0.61 15.44 0.84
N VAL A 21 0.86 14.85 -0.34
CA VAL A 21 0.75 13.40 -0.55
C VAL A 21 1.73 12.63 0.32
N ALA A 22 2.98 13.11 0.44
CA ALA A 22 3.99 12.49 1.29
C ALA A 22 3.56 12.50 2.76
N ARG A 23 2.94 13.59 3.23
CA ARG A 23 2.41 13.67 4.59
C ARG A 23 1.21 12.72 4.78
N GLU A 24 0.22 12.77 3.90
CA GLU A 24 -1.00 11.95 4.02
C GLU A 24 -0.67 10.45 3.97
N VAL A 25 0.05 10.00 2.95
CA VAL A 25 0.33 8.58 2.74
C VAL A 25 1.44 8.10 3.67
N GLY A 26 2.51 8.89 3.82
CA GLY A 26 3.71 8.46 4.53
C GLY A 26 3.69 8.71 6.04
N THR A 27 3.02 9.77 6.51
CA THR A 27 3.01 10.14 7.94
C THR A 27 1.66 9.83 8.59
N GLU A 28 0.56 10.22 7.95
CA GLU A 28 -0.79 10.06 8.52
C GLU A 28 -1.38 8.68 8.24
N GLY A 29 -0.81 7.92 7.30
CA GLY A 29 -1.32 6.61 6.89
C GLY A 29 -2.64 6.68 6.10
N ASN A 30 -3.02 7.86 5.62
CA ASN A 30 -4.19 8.09 4.79
C ASN A 30 -3.90 7.63 3.35
N LEU A 31 -4.11 6.34 3.11
CA LEU A 31 -3.83 5.70 1.83
C LEU A 31 -4.83 6.09 0.74
N GLY A 32 -4.33 6.31 -0.48
CA GLY A 32 -5.13 6.67 -1.66
C GLY A 32 -5.07 8.16 -2.03
N GLY A 33 -4.28 8.96 -1.31
CA GLY A 33 -3.97 10.34 -1.69
C GLY A 33 -3.17 10.39 -2.99
N ARG A 34 -3.56 11.30 -3.90
CA ARG A 34 -2.89 11.54 -5.18
C ARG A 34 -2.59 13.02 -5.34
N ALA A 35 -1.45 13.35 -5.93
CA ALA A 35 -1.07 14.70 -6.31
C ALA A 35 -1.87 15.12 -7.55
N GLN A 36 -2.50 16.30 -7.49
CA GLN A 36 -3.21 16.90 -8.62
C GLN A 36 -2.68 18.29 -8.91
N VAL A 37 -1.69 18.37 -9.79
CA VAL A 37 -1.12 19.66 -10.21
C VAL A 37 -1.76 20.07 -11.53
N ARG A 38 -2.47 21.20 -11.56
CA ARG A 38 -3.12 21.69 -12.79
C ARG A 38 -2.10 22.38 -13.70
N GLY A 39 -2.23 22.14 -15.00
CA GLY A 39 -1.42 22.84 -16.01
C GLY A 39 0.04 22.40 -16.09
N VAL A 40 0.42 21.26 -15.48
CA VAL A 40 1.76 20.68 -15.65
C VAL A 40 1.87 19.90 -16.96
N SER A 41 3.02 20.00 -17.59
CA SER A 41 3.37 19.30 -18.83
C SER A 41 4.86 18.95 -18.85
N GLY A 42 5.27 18.00 -19.68
CA GLY A 42 6.66 17.54 -19.76
C GLY A 42 7.12 16.95 -18.43
N VAL A 43 8.35 17.28 -18.04
CA VAL A 43 9.02 16.72 -16.84
C VAL A 43 8.17 16.81 -15.57
N TRP A 44 7.43 17.90 -15.37
CA TRP A 44 6.59 18.08 -14.18
C TRP A 44 5.41 17.12 -14.12
N LYS A 45 4.83 16.81 -15.28
CA LYS A 45 3.77 15.81 -15.39
C LYS A 45 4.36 14.43 -15.10
N ASP A 46 5.51 14.11 -15.68
CA ASP A 46 6.17 12.81 -15.48
C ASP A 46 6.51 12.59 -14.00
N LEU A 47 7.00 13.62 -13.31
CA LEU A 47 7.27 13.56 -11.87
C LEU A 47 5.99 13.38 -11.04
N THR A 48 4.91 14.09 -11.38
CA THR A 48 3.61 13.95 -10.70
C THR A 48 3.05 12.54 -10.88
N ASP A 49 3.14 12.00 -12.09
CA ASP A 49 2.66 10.67 -12.43
C ASP A 49 3.49 9.58 -11.72
N ASN A 50 4.82 9.77 -11.59
CA ASN A 50 5.69 8.87 -10.83
C ASN A 50 5.36 8.85 -9.32
N VAL A 51 5.15 10.02 -8.70
CA VAL A 51 4.74 10.10 -7.29
C VAL A 51 3.41 9.41 -7.07
N ASN A 52 2.44 9.64 -7.97
CA ASN A 52 1.13 9.00 -7.92
C ASN A 52 1.24 7.48 -8.08
N PHE A 53 2.07 6.99 -9.01
CA PHE A 53 2.30 5.56 -9.20
C PHE A 53 2.91 4.90 -7.96
N MET A 54 3.87 5.57 -7.31
CA MET A 54 4.45 5.10 -6.05
C MET A 54 3.38 5.03 -4.94
N ALA A 55 2.60 6.10 -4.76
CA ALA A 55 1.55 6.18 -3.75
C ALA A 55 0.45 5.12 -3.96
N ASP A 56 0.05 4.89 -5.22
CA ASP A 56 -0.94 3.87 -5.59
C ASP A 56 -0.45 2.45 -5.27
N ASN A 57 0.79 2.13 -5.64
CA ASN A 57 1.37 0.81 -5.39
C ASN A 57 1.44 0.52 -3.88
N LEU A 58 1.97 1.46 -3.09
CA LEU A 58 2.03 1.32 -1.63
C LEU A 58 0.64 1.21 -1.01
N THR A 59 -0.31 2.04 -1.46
CA THR A 59 -1.70 1.98 -1.00
C THR A 59 -2.33 0.62 -1.25
N SER A 60 -2.19 0.09 -2.47
CA SER A 60 -2.75 -1.21 -2.86
C SER A 60 -2.15 -2.34 -2.03
N GLN A 61 -0.82 -2.34 -1.89
CA GLN A 61 -0.07 -3.34 -1.16
C GLN A 61 -0.44 -3.36 0.32
N VAL A 62 -0.39 -2.21 0.99
CA VAL A 62 -0.69 -2.10 2.43
C VAL A 62 -2.16 -2.42 2.71
N ARG A 63 -3.10 -1.97 1.86
CA ARG A 63 -4.53 -2.27 2.06
C ARG A 63 -4.82 -3.76 1.90
N ASN A 64 -4.18 -4.45 0.96
CA ASN A 64 -4.34 -5.91 0.81
C ASN A 64 -3.80 -6.66 2.03
N ILE A 65 -2.63 -6.25 2.53
CA ILE A 65 -2.05 -6.80 3.78
C ILE A 65 -3.02 -6.61 4.95
N ALA A 66 -3.54 -5.40 5.16
CA ALA A 66 -4.45 -5.10 6.25
C ALA A 66 -5.74 -5.93 6.19
N LEU A 67 -6.29 -6.14 4.99
CA LEU A 67 -7.49 -6.97 4.78
C LEU A 67 -7.24 -8.43 5.19
N VAL A 68 -6.11 -9.00 4.79
CA VAL A 68 -5.79 -10.40 5.12
C VAL A 68 -5.49 -10.55 6.60
N SER A 69 -4.71 -9.65 7.20
CA SER A 69 -4.46 -9.66 8.65
C SER A 69 -5.75 -9.54 9.46
N THR A 70 -6.70 -8.71 9.01
CA THR A 70 -8.01 -8.57 9.66
C THR A 70 -8.83 -9.85 9.54
N ALA A 71 -8.86 -10.47 8.36
CA ALA A 71 -9.58 -11.74 8.15
C ALA A 71 -9.03 -12.86 9.03
N VAL A 72 -7.70 -12.97 9.13
CA VAL A 72 -7.01 -13.93 10.00
C VAL A 72 -7.35 -13.71 11.46
N ALA A 73 -7.36 -12.44 11.91
CA ALA A 73 -7.77 -12.09 13.27
C ALA A 73 -9.25 -12.43 13.57
N GLN A 74 -10.10 -12.51 12.53
CA GLN A 74 -11.50 -12.94 12.62
C GLN A 74 -11.66 -14.46 12.46
N GLY A 75 -10.57 -15.22 12.29
CA GLY A 75 -10.58 -16.67 12.15
C GLY A 75 -10.71 -17.19 10.71
N ASP A 76 -10.75 -16.31 9.70
CA ASP A 76 -10.69 -16.72 8.30
C ASP A 76 -9.22 -16.94 7.87
N LEU A 77 -8.75 -18.16 8.12
CA LEU A 77 -7.38 -18.60 7.78
C LEU A 77 -7.23 -19.01 6.30
N GLY A 78 -8.30 -18.90 5.50
CA GLY A 78 -8.27 -19.20 4.07
C GLY A 78 -7.77 -18.04 3.22
N LYS A 79 -7.71 -16.81 3.75
CA LYS A 79 -7.29 -15.64 2.98
C LYS A 79 -5.77 -15.50 2.89
N LYS A 80 -5.29 -15.14 1.71
CA LYS A 80 -3.89 -14.86 1.42
C LYS A 80 -3.73 -13.51 0.75
N ILE A 81 -2.59 -12.89 0.97
CA ILE A 81 -2.17 -11.69 0.23
C ILE A 81 -1.79 -12.15 -1.17
N THR A 82 -2.47 -11.64 -2.19
CA THR A 82 -2.27 -12.03 -3.59
C THR A 82 -1.65 -10.94 -4.45
N VAL A 83 -1.75 -9.67 -4.02
CA VAL A 83 -1.22 -8.52 -4.76
C VAL A 83 0.28 -8.67 -5.06
N GLU A 84 0.70 -8.18 -6.21
CA GLU A 84 2.12 -8.14 -6.59
C GLU A 84 2.91 -7.22 -5.66
N ALA A 85 4.06 -7.71 -5.21
CA ALA A 85 4.96 -7.01 -4.31
C ALA A 85 6.40 -7.32 -4.69
N LYS A 86 7.30 -6.39 -4.37
CA LYS A 86 8.75 -6.52 -4.59
C LYS A 86 9.48 -5.98 -3.37
N GLY A 87 10.75 -6.36 -3.20
CA GLY A 87 11.60 -5.90 -2.10
C GLY A 87 10.99 -6.22 -0.73
N GLU A 88 11.06 -5.27 0.20
CA GLU A 88 10.59 -5.42 1.59
C GLU A 88 9.11 -5.76 1.69
N ILE A 89 8.28 -5.24 0.76
CA ILE A 89 6.84 -5.55 0.75
C ILE A 89 6.58 -7.01 0.35
N LEU A 90 7.43 -7.60 -0.52
CA LEU A 90 7.33 -9.02 -0.85
C LEU A 90 7.68 -9.89 0.34
N GLU A 91 8.73 -9.51 1.08
CA GLU A 91 9.13 -10.22 2.30
C GLU A 91 8.02 -10.16 3.36
N LEU A 92 7.41 -8.99 3.56
CA LEU A 92 6.27 -8.82 4.45
C LEU A 92 5.07 -9.68 4.01
N LYS A 93 4.72 -9.64 2.72
CA LYS A 93 3.67 -10.51 2.13
C LYS A 93 3.95 -11.99 2.41
N SER A 94 5.18 -12.43 2.17
CA SER A 94 5.58 -13.83 2.34
C SER A 94 5.49 -14.26 3.80
N THR A 95 5.97 -13.40 4.71
CA THR A 95 5.93 -13.62 6.16
C THR A 95 4.49 -13.77 6.65
N ILE A 96 3.60 -12.87 6.25
CA ILE A 96 2.18 -12.94 6.65
C ILE A 96 1.52 -14.18 6.05
N ASN A 97 1.72 -14.47 4.75
CA ASN A 97 1.14 -15.67 4.15
C ASN A 97 1.62 -16.94 4.86
N THR A 98 2.90 -17.03 5.20
CA THR A 98 3.45 -18.17 5.96
C THR A 98 2.81 -18.29 7.34
N MET A 99 2.64 -17.18 8.06
CA MET A 99 1.92 -17.15 9.33
C MET A 99 0.49 -17.70 9.17
N VAL A 100 -0.23 -17.32 8.11
CA VAL A 100 -1.57 -17.85 7.82
C VAL A 100 -1.54 -19.36 7.59
N ASP A 101 -0.55 -19.88 6.85
CA ASP A 101 -0.41 -21.34 6.62
C ASP A 101 -0.20 -22.08 7.94
N GLN A 102 0.68 -21.57 8.80
CA GLN A 102 0.97 -22.16 10.10
C GLN A 102 -0.25 -22.16 11.02
N LEU A 103 -0.99 -21.05 11.07
CA LEU A 103 -2.21 -20.96 11.87
C LEU A 103 -3.28 -21.93 11.35
N SER A 104 -3.45 -22.06 10.02
CA SER A 104 -4.41 -22.99 9.43
C SER A 104 -4.06 -24.44 9.79
N ALA A 105 -2.80 -24.83 9.62
CA ALA A 105 -2.34 -26.18 9.97
C ALA A 105 -2.51 -26.47 11.47
N PHE A 106 -2.27 -25.48 12.34
CA PHE A 106 -2.50 -25.63 13.77
C PHE A 106 -3.98 -25.81 14.11
N ALA A 107 -4.87 -25.05 13.47
CA ALA A 107 -6.32 -25.19 13.68
C ALA A 107 -6.84 -26.57 13.24
N ASP A 108 -6.32 -27.09 12.12
CA ASP A 108 -6.63 -28.45 11.65
C ASP A 108 -6.15 -29.51 12.64
N GLU A 109 -4.95 -29.35 13.18
CA GLU A 109 -4.36 -30.27 14.15
C GLU A 109 -5.13 -30.29 15.48
N VAL A 110 -5.54 -29.12 15.98
CA VAL A 110 -6.40 -29.03 17.17
C VAL A 110 -7.74 -29.74 16.93
N THR A 111 -8.33 -29.57 15.75
CA THR A 111 -9.59 -30.23 15.38
C THR A 111 -9.42 -31.75 15.29
N ARG A 112 -8.28 -32.23 14.77
CA ARG A 112 -7.94 -33.65 14.69
C ARG A 112 -7.80 -34.25 16.10
N VAL A 113 -6.98 -33.65 16.95
CA VAL A 113 -6.74 -34.12 18.33
C VAL A 113 -8.06 -34.16 19.12
N ALA A 114 -8.90 -33.13 19.01
CA ALA A 114 -10.19 -33.08 19.70
C ALA A 114 -11.12 -34.25 19.33
N ARG A 115 -11.03 -34.79 18.10
CA ARG A 115 -11.79 -35.97 17.67
C ARG A 115 -11.20 -37.31 18.12
N GLU A 116 -9.90 -37.35 18.39
CA GLU A 116 -9.22 -38.58 18.82
C GLU A 116 -9.27 -38.79 20.33
N VAL A 117 -9.32 -37.70 21.11
CA VAL A 117 -9.35 -37.74 22.58
C VAL A 117 -10.74 -37.64 23.18
N GLY A 118 -11.75 -37.29 22.38
CA GLY A 118 -13.17 -37.24 22.77
C GLY A 118 -13.90 -38.51 22.37
#